data_AF-A0A9P0BL63-F1
#
_entry.id   AF-A0A9P0BL63-F1
#
_cell.length_a   1.000
_cell.length_b   1.000
_cell.length_c   1.000
_cell.angle_alpha   90.00
_cell.angle_beta   90.00
_cell.angle_gamma   90.00
#
_symmetry.space_group_name_H-M   'P 1'
#
loop_
_entity.id
_entity.type
_entity.pdbx_description
1 polymer ?
#
loop_
_entity_poly.entity_id
_entity_poly.type
_entity_poly.pdbx_seq_one_letter_code
_entity_poly.pdbx_strand_id
1 'polypeptide(L)'
;MINLYYIKGDVYVFNVDNWFELRKSHRIIGEIVGSTLFVPSLPVKLLPEEVVFLLGKNIAKLYEIEGVPNCDGVFEAELLEKQKVEYKKVRYQQLDRFLDHIVEQRRENGDETSVKDIIEEELEKSCTVDINNFIHPIFLENIHERDLKQLSVEKIHPKTNQLKIQIYSDLWSKGYYITHGHKFGGDFLVYVGDPAAYHAMFIVRCVGDSQPLSPQEIVAFGRLGTSVRKRAILASIMEGVVGYVTINWIDA
;
A
#
# COMPACT_ATOMS: atom_id res chain seq x y z
N MET A 1 -16.09 4.90 8.17
CA MET A 1 -15.00 4.55 9.12
C MET A 1 -14.16 3.49 8.45
N ILE A 2 -12.83 3.62 8.48
CA ILE A 2 -11.94 2.82 7.62
C ILE A 2 -11.54 1.52 8.33
N ASN A 3 -11.55 0.40 7.61
CA ASN A 3 -11.12 -0.89 8.16
C ASN A 3 -9.62 -1.09 7.95
N LEU A 4 -8.90 -1.37 9.04
CA LEU A 4 -7.49 -1.72 9.06
C LEU A 4 -7.34 -3.19 9.44
N TYR A 5 -6.40 -3.89 8.80
CA TYR A 5 -6.23 -5.32 8.98
C TYR A 5 -4.86 -5.65 9.57
N TYR A 6 -4.86 -6.24 10.76
CA TYR A 6 -3.66 -6.71 11.45
C TYR A 6 -3.32 -8.13 11.01
N ILE A 7 -2.13 -8.32 10.43
CA ILE A 7 -1.63 -9.59 9.93
C ILE A 7 -0.20 -9.79 10.43
N LYS A 8 0.03 -10.81 11.26
CA LYS A 8 1.35 -11.24 11.75
C LYS A 8 2.25 -10.11 12.30
N GLY A 9 1.67 -9.07 12.89
CA GLY A 9 2.41 -7.98 13.52
C GLY A 9 2.50 -6.68 12.73
N ASP A 10 1.95 -6.65 11.51
CA ASP A 10 1.85 -5.46 10.67
C ASP A 10 0.39 -5.13 10.39
N VAL A 11 0.12 -3.88 10.00
CA VAL A 11 -1.23 -3.40 9.72
C VAL A 11 -1.33 -2.92 8.28
N TYR A 12 -2.39 -3.34 7.61
CA TYR A 12 -2.58 -3.14 6.18
C TYR A 12 -3.92 -2.50 5.85
N VAL A 13 -3.95 -1.76 4.74
CA VAL A 13 -5.15 -1.28 4.06
C VAL A 13 -5.16 -1.93 2.68
N PHE A 14 -6.20 -2.71 2.41
CA PHE A 14 -6.35 -3.41 1.13
C PHE A 14 -7.14 -2.58 0.13
N ASN A 15 -8.30 -2.05 0.53
CA ASN A 15 -9.19 -1.33 -0.38
C ASN A 15 -8.62 0.04 -0.81
N VAL A 16 -8.73 0.32 -2.12
CA VAL A 16 -8.15 1.51 -2.78
C VAL A 16 -8.82 2.81 -2.36
N ASP A 17 -10.14 2.81 -2.18
CA ASP A 17 -10.90 4.00 -1.80
C ASP A 17 -10.60 4.39 -0.35
N ASN A 18 -10.47 3.40 0.53
CA ASN A 18 -10.03 3.60 1.91
C ASN A 18 -8.63 4.21 1.97
N TRP A 19 -7.68 3.69 1.17
CA TRP A 19 -6.34 4.28 1.10
C TRP A 19 -6.36 5.70 0.52
N PHE A 20 -7.16 5.94 -0.52
CA PHE A 20 -7.31 7.27 -1.11
C PHE A 20 -7.87 8.28 -0.10
N GLU A 21 -8.88 7.89 0.69
CA GLU A 21 -9.46 8.72 1.75
C GLU A 21 -8.44 9.02 2.86
N LEU A 22 -7.68 8.00 3.31
CA LEU A 22 -6.59 8.17 4.27
C LEU A 22 -5.55 9.18 3.79
N ARG A 23 -5.15 9.09 2.53
CA ARG A 23 -4.15 9.99 1.95
C ARG A 23 -4.68 11.41 1.81
N LYS A 24 -5.86 11.57 1.23
CA LYS A 24 -6.45 12.87 0.88
C LYS A 24 -6.96 13.64 2.08
N SER A 25 -7.72 12.99 2.96
CA SER A 25 -8.40 13.64 4.08
C SER A 25 -7.57 13.64 5.36
N HIS A 26 -6.68 12.66 5.51
CA HIS A 26 -5.95 12.45 6.77
C HIS A 26 -4.42 12.50 6.65
N ARG A 27 -3.85 12.74 5.45
CA ARG A 27 -2.39 12.77 5.20
C ARG A 27 -1.65 11.50 5.66
N ILE A 28 -2.35 10.37 5.72
CA ILE A 28 -1.78 9.06 6.05
C ILE A 28 -1.30 8.42 4.75
N ILE A 29 0.00 8.11 4.68
CA ILE A 29 0.64 7.71 3.42
C ILE A 29 0.85 6.20 3.37
N GLY A 30 1.35 5.62 4.47
CA GLY A 30 1.82 4.24 4.53
C GLY A 30 2.96 3.90 3.55
N GLU A 31 3.24 2.61 3.43
CA GLU A 31 4.20 2.03 2.51
C GLU A 31 3.50 1.01 1.61
N ILE A 32 3.51 1.27 0.31
CA ILE A 32 2.96 0.36 -0.70
C ILE A 32 3.78 -0.93 -0.69
N VAL A 33 3.11 -2.07 -0.54
CA VAL A 33 3.76 -3.39 -0.57
C VAL A 33 3.82 -3.87 -2.02
N GLY A 34 5.00 -4.27 -2.46
CA GLY A 34 5.24 -4.77 -3.81
C GLY A 34 5.93 -3.75 -4.72
N SER A 35 6.07 -4.12 -6.00
CA SER A 35 6.78 -3.34 -7.00
C SER A 35 5.87 -3.11 -8.19
N THR A 36 5.29 -1.92 -8.30
CA THR A 36 4.77 -1.43 -9.58
C THR A 36 5.08 0.05 -9.74
N LEU A 37 5.78 0.38 -10.82
CA LEU A 37 6.24 1.74 -11.13
C LEU A 37 5.10 2.69 -11.56
N PHE A 38 3.89 2.16 -11.80
CA PHE A 38 2.82 2.90 -12.47
C PHE A 38 1.42 2.75 -11.84
N VAL A 39 1.20 1.74 -10.98
CA VAL A 39 -0.09 1.51 -10.32
C VAL A 39 0.20 1.26 -8.84
N PRO A 40 -0.49 1.91 -7.89
CA PRO A 40 -0.32 1.57 -6.48
C PRO A 40 -0.72 0.11 -6.27
N SER A 41 0.27 -0.76 -5.98
CA SER A 41 0.01 -2.14 -5.59
C SER A 41 -0.42 -2.17 -4.13
N LEU A 42 -1.73 -2.28 -3.91
CA LEU A 42 -2.23 -2.61 -2.59
C LEU A 42 -1.83 -4.04 -2.23
N PRO A 43 -1.67 -4.36 -0.92
CA PRO A 43 -2.00 -3.52 0.22
C PRO A 43 -0.95 -2.43 0.55
N VAL A 44 -1.40 -1.40 1.25
CA VAL A 44 -0.52 -0.41 1.89
C VAL A 44 -0.31 -0.82 3.35
N LYS A 45 0.96 -0.96 3.76
CA LYS A 45 1.37 -1.16 5.14
C LYS A 45 1.40 0.18 5.87
N LEU A 46 0.73 0.28 7.02
CA LEU A 46 0.77 1.47 7.86
C LEU A 46 1.87 1.38 8.92
N LEU A 47 2.42 2.53 9.28
CA LEU A 47 3.27 2.66 10.46
C LEU A 47 2.45 2.43 11.73
N PRO A 48 3.03 1.84 12.79
CA PRO A 48 2.37 1.72 14.07
C PRO A 48 1.83 3.06 14.61
N GLU A 49 2.58 4.15 14.40
CA GLU A 49 2.18 5.50 14.81
C GLU A 49 0.96 6.02 14.03
N GLU A 50 0.89 5.74 12.72
CA GLU A 50 -0.28 6.04 11.88
C GLU A 50 -1.51 5.30 12.40
N VAL A 51 -1.37 4.01 12.75
CA VAL A 51 -2.47 3.18 13.25
C VAL A 51 -2.97 3.70 14.59
N VAL A 52 -2.06 3.93 15.56
CA VAL A 52 -2.42 4.46 16.87
C VAL A 52 -3.13 5.81 16.72
N PHE A 53 -2.64 6.69 15.85
CA PHE A 53 -3.27 7.98 15.57
C PHE A 53 -4.69 7.82 15.01
N LEU A 54 -4.87 6.95 14.01
CA LEU A 54 -6.18 6.70 13.37
C LEU A 54 -7.21 6.12 14.33
N LEU A 55 -6.80 5.15 15.17
CA LEU A 55 -7.67 4.55 16.19
C LEU A 55 -8.02 5.57 17.27
N GLY A 56 -7.05 6.35 17.75
CA GLY A 56 -7.27 7.37 18.78
C GLY A 56 -8.19 8.52 18.32
N LYS A 57 -8.23 8.80 17.02
CA LYS A 57 -9.15 9.78 16.40
C LYS A 57 -10.50 9.18 15.97
N ASN A 58 -10.72 7.88 16.19
CA ASN A 58 -11.92 7.15 15.75
C ASN A 58 -12.19 7.27 14.23
N ILE A 59 -11.11 7.37 13.43
CA ILE A 59 -11.18 7.42 11.97
C ILE A 59 -11.27 6.00 11.38
N ALA A 60 -10.66 5.04 12.09
CA ALA A 60 -10.51 3.67 11.64
C ALA A 60 -10.80 2.65 12.74
N LYS A 61 -11.05 1.40 12.35
CA LYS A 61 -11.16 0.22 13.23
C LYS A 61 -10.12 -0.81 12.83
N LEU A 62 -9.57 -1.52 13.81
CA LEU A 62 -8.57 -2.56 13.60
C LEU A 62 -9.21 -3.95 13.71
N TYR A 63 -8.89 -4.84 12.79
CA TYR A 63 -9.39 -6.21 12.76
C TYR A 63 -8.23 -7.21 12.62
N GLU A 64 -8.28 -8.32 13.36
CA GLU A 64 -7.33 -9.43 13.25
C GLU A 64 -7.70 -10.34 12.08
N ILE A 65 -6.70 -10.79 11.34
CA ILE A 65 -6.85 -11.87 10.36
C ILE A 65 -5.87 -12.98 10.71
N GLU A 66 -6.43 -14.15 10.98
CA GLU A 66 -5.65 -15.36 11.22
C GLU A 66 -5.33 -16.05 9.88
N GLY A 67 -4.18 -15.69 9.30
CA GLY A 67 -3.62 -16.41 8.15
C GLY A 67 -3.56 -15.62 6.84
N VAL A 68 -2.72 -16.11 5.92
CA VAL A 68 -2.86 -15.77 4.48
C VAL A 68 -4.14 -16.47 4.04
N PRO A 69 -4.94 -15.86 3.17
CA PRO A 69 -6.09 -16.54 2.62
C PRO A 69 -5.77 -17.96 2.21
N ASN A 70 -6.46 -18.92 2.81
CA ASN A 70 -6.56 -20.20 2.14
C ASN A 70 -7.51 -19.91 0.98
N CYS A 71 -6.96 -19.84 -0.23
CA CYS A 71 -7.77 -19.94 -1.43
C CYS A 71 -8.35 -21.35 -1.41
N ASP A 72 -9.41 -21.57 -0.65
CA ASP A 72 -10.11 -22.85 -0.67
C ASP A 72 -10.45 -23.11 -2.13
N GLY A 73 -10.31 -24.33 -2.64
CA GLY A 73 -10.46 -24.62 -4.08
C GLY A 73 -11.79 -24.12 -4.68
N VAL A 74 -12.79 -23.85 -3.83
CA VAL A 74 -14.05 -23.17 -4.17
C VAL A 74 -13.82 -21.74 -4.69
N PHE A 75 -13.00 -20.94 -4.00
CA PHE A 75 -12.70 -19.56 -4.40
C PHE A 75 -11.87 -19.50 -5.68
N GLU A 76 -10.88 -20.39 -5.82
CA GLU A 76 -10.09 -20.49 -7.06
C GLU A 76 -10.98 -20.91 -8.25
N ALA A 77 -11.89 -21.86 -8.05
CA ALA A 77 -12.84 -22.27 -9.09
C ALA A 77 -13.78 -21.12 -9.49
N GLU A 78 -14.33 -20.38 -8.52
CA GLU A 78 -15.18 -19.22 -8.80
C GLU A 78 -14.42 -18.15 -9.60
N LEU A 79 -13.17 -17.91 -9.22
CA LEU A 79 -12.32 -16.91 -9.85
C LEU A 79 -11.89 -17.32 -11.25
N LEU A 80 -11.59 -18.62 -11.48
CA LEU A 80 -11.33 -19.19 -12.79
C LEU A 80 -12.52 -18.99 -13.73
N GLU A 81 -13.75 -19.26 -13.27
CA GLU A 81 -14.95 -19.05 -14.07
C GLU A 81 -15.16 -17.57 -14.42
N LYS A 82 -14.97 -16.67 -13.45
CA LYS A 82 -14.99 -15.22 -13.71
C LYS A 82 -13.92 -14.80 -14.72
N GLN A 83 -12.71 -15.35 -14.64
CA GLN A 83 -11.64 -15.06 -15.59
C GLN A 83 -11.98 -15.56 -17.00
N LYS A 84 -12.56 -16.75 -17.15
CA LYS A 84 -13.01 -17.26 -18.46
C LYS A 84 -14.02 -16.31 -19.09
N VAL A 85 -14.98 -15.80 -18.33
CA VAL A 85 -15.97 -14.84 -18.81
C VAL A 85 -15.29 -13.56 -19.30
N GLU A 86 -14.37 -12.99 -18.52
CA GLU A 86 -13.70 -11.75 -18.90
C GLU A 86 -12.75 -11.94 -20.08
N TYR A 87 -12.04 -13.07 -20.13
CA TYR A 87 -11.19 -13.43 -21.26
C TYR A 87 -12.01 -13.56 -22.55
N LYS A 88 -13.19 -14.21 -22.50
CA LYS A 88 -14.10 -14.29 -23.65
C LYS A 88 -14.52 -12.91 -24.15
N LYS A 89 -14.79 -11.94 -23.26
CA LYS A 89 -15.12 -10.57 -23.67
C LYS A 89 -13.95 -9.88 -24.39
N VAL A 90 -12.75 -9.94 -23.82
CA VAL A 90 -11.54 -9.36 -24.43
C VAL A 90 -11.25 -10.04 -25.78
N ARG A 91 -11.39 -11.37 -25.84
CA ARG A 91 -11.18 -12.15 -27.06
C ARG A 91 -12.20 -11.83 -28.14
N TYR A 92 -13.47 -11.64 -27.77
CA TYR A 92 -14.52 -11.20 -28.68
C TYR A 92 -14.16 -9.86 -29.31
N GLN A 93 -13.72 -8.87 -28.53
CA GLN A 93 -13.27 -7.57 -29.06
C GLN A 93 -12.08 -7.69 -30.02
N GLN A 94 -11.20 -8.69 -29.82
CA GLN A 94 -10.10 -8.95 -30.74
C GLN A 94 -10.59 -9.59 -32.04
N LEU A 95 -11.49 -10.57 -31.96
CA LEU A 95 -12.05 -11.29 -33.11
C LEU A 95 -12.94 -10.40 -33.95
N ASP A 96 -13.75 -9.55 -33.32
CA ASP A 96 -14.64 -8.59 -33.99
C ASP A 96 -13.88 -7.72 -34.99
N ARG A 97 -12.65 -7.31 -34.66
CA ARG A 97 -11.77 -6.53 -35.56
C ARG A 97 -11.33 -7.29 -36.82
N PHE A 98 -11.36 -8.61 -36.80
CA PHE A 98 -10.95 -9.47 -37.92
C PHE A 98 -12.12 -10.27 -38.49
N LEU A 99 -13.35 -10.00 -38.03
CA LEU A 99 -14.51 -10.84 -38.31
C LEU A 99 -14.79 -10.96 -39.80
N ASP A 100 -14.76 -9.84 -40.52
CA ASP A 100 -15.01 -9.80 -41.95
C ASP A 100 -14.04 -10.72 -42.72
N HIS A 101 -12.76 -10.67 -42.36
CA HIS A 101 -11.73 -11.50 -42.98
C HIS A 101 -11.92 -13.00 -42.65
N ILE A 102 -12.30 -13.32 -41.42
CA ILE A 102 -12.55 -14.70 -40.98
C ILE A 102 -13.75 -15.29 -41.72
N VAL A 103 -14.83 -14.51 -41.87
CA VAL A 103 -16.05 -14.94 -42.57
C VAL A 103 -15.76 -15.13 -44.06
N GLU A 104 -15.03 -14.20 -44.69
CA GLU A 104 -14.62 -14.29 -46.09
C GLU A 104 -13.82 -15.58 -46.36
N GLN A 105 -12.79 -15.87 -45.55
CA GLN A 105 -11.99 -17.09 -45.66
C GLN A 105 -12.80 -18.37 -45.46
N ARG A 106 -13.78 -18.39 -44.55
CA ARG A 106 -14.64 -19.57 -44.34
C ARG A 106 -15.62 -19.77 -45.51
N ARG A 107 -16.16 -18.69 -46.08
CA ARG A 107 -17.05 -18.74 -47.24
C ARG A 107 -16.32 -19.24 -48.50
N GLU A 108 -15.06 -18.84 -48.70
CA GLU A 108 -14.21 -19.38 -49.77
C GLU A 108 -14.01 -20.91 -49.65
N ASN A 109 -13.99 -21.43 -48.42
CA ASN A 109 -13.90 -22.87 -48.14
C ASN A 109 -15.27 -23.59 -48.15
N GLY A 110 -16.36 -22.91 -48.52
CA GLY A 110 -17.69 -23.49 -48.64
C GLY A 110 -18.45 -23.67 -47.32
N ASP A 111 -18.02 -23.03 -46.23
CA ASP A 111 -18.76 -23.00 -44.96
C ASP A 111 -19.90 -21.96 -45.04
N GLU A 112 -21.16 -22.37 -44.87
CA GLU A 112 -22.35 -21.49 -44.88
C GLU A 112 -22.87 -21.11 -43.47
N THR A 113 -22.15 -21.49 -42.42
CA THR A 113 -22.54 -21.27 -41.02
C THR A 113 -22.79 -19.78 -40.72
N SER A 114 -23.71 -19.47 -39.80
CA SER A 114 -24.03 -18.08 -39.47
C SER A 114 -22.83 -17.37 -38.82
N VAL A 115 -22.74 -16.04 -39.01
CA VAL A 115 -21.64 -15.23 -38.46
C VAL A 115 -21.59 -15.34 -36.92
N LYS A 116 -22.74 -15.50 -36.26
CA LYS A 116 -22.81 -15.67 -34.81
C LYS A 116 -22.16 -16.98 -34.36
N ASP A 117 -22.51 -18.07 -35.02
CA ASP A 117 -21.98 -19.40 -34.67
C ASP A 117 -20.48 -19.48 -35.01
N ILE A 118 -20.02 -18.84 -36.10
CA ILE A 118 -18.58 -18.71 -36.42
C ILE A 118 -17.84 -18.02 -35.27
N ILE A 119 -18.39 -16.93 -34.72
CA ILE A 119 -17.77 -16.23 -33.58
C ILE A 119 -17.74 -17.13 -32.34
N GLU A 120 -18.85 -17.81 -32.03
CA GLU A 120 -18.91 -18.71 -30.87
C GLU A 120 -17.89 -19.85 -30.98
N GLU A 121 -17.76 -20.47 -32.15
CA GLU A 121 -16.74 -21.49 -32.41
C GLU A 121 -15.31 -20.96 -32.25
N GLU A 122 -15.01 -19.78 -32.80
CA GLU A 122 -13.67 -19.19 -32.68
C GLU A 122 -13.37 -18.77 -31.24
N LEU A 123 -14.37 -18.32 -30.48
CA LEU A 123 -14.25 -18.05 -29.06
C LEU A 123 -13.97 -19.33 -28.27
N GLU A 124 -14.67 -20.42 -28.54
CA GLU A 124 -14.44 -21.70 -27.85
C GLU A 124 -13.06 -22.29 -28.15
N LYS A 125 -12.60 -22.21 -29.41
CA LYS A 125 -11.28 -22.70 -29.81
C LYS A 125 -10.14 -21.88 -29.19
N SER A 126 -10.31 -20.57 -29.06
CA SER A 126 -9.24 -19.66 -28.62
C SER A 126 -9.25 -19.32 -27.14
N CYS A 127 -10.37 -19.52 -26.43
CA CYS A 127 -10.47 -19.28 -24.99
C CYS A 127 -9.99 -20.51 -24.18
N THR A 128 -8.67 -20.64 -24.03
CA THR A 128 -8.04 -21.80 -23.38
C THR A 128 -7.77 -21.63 -21.88
N VAL A 129 -8.46 -20.71 -21.20
CA VAL A 129 -8.19 -20.44 -19.77
C VAL A 129 -8.56 -21.66 -18.91
N ASP A 130 -7.55 -22.26 -18.27
CA ASP A 130 -7.61 -23.40 -17.38
C ASP A 130 -6.80 -23.10 -16.09
N ILE A 131 -6.77 -24.06 -15.15
CA ILE A 131 -6.06 -23.88 -13.88
C ILE A 131 -4.54 -23.69 -14.04
N ASN A 132 -3.95 -24.20 -15.13
CA ASN A 132 -2.50 -24.16 -15.37
C ASN A 132 -2.05 -22.82 -15.99
N ASN A 133 -2.94 -22.12 -16.69
CA ASN A 133 -2.67 -20.80 -17.27
C ASN A 133 -3.51 -19.66 -16.65
N PHE A 134 -4.23 -19.98 -15.57
CA PHE A 134 -4.98 -19.05 -14.74
C PHE A 134 -4.07 -17.93 -14.23
N ILE A 135 -4.56 -16.68 -14.34
CA ILE A 135 -3.81 -15.52 -13.83
C ILE A 135 -4.32 -15.26 -12.43
N HIS A 136 -3.49 -15.57 -11.43
CA HIS A 136 -3.79 -15.20 -10.06
C HIS A 136 -3.86 -13.68 -9.93
N PRO A 137 -5.02 -13.10 -9.58
CA PRO A 137 -5.13 -11.66 -9.41
C PRO A 137 -4.40 -11.23 -8.15
N ILE A 138 -3.89 -9.99 -8.19
CA ILE A 138 -3.44 -9.30 -6.98
C ILE A 138 -4.70 -8.75 -6.30
N PHE A 139 -5.00 -9.22 -5.10
CA PHE A 139 -6.19 -8.78 -4.38
C PHE A 139 -6.04 -7.31 -3.95
N LEU A 140 -6.91 -6.47 -4.52
CA LEU A 140 -7.09 -5.07 -4.11
C LEU A 140 -8.10 -4.92 -2.95
N GLU A 141 -8.67 -6.02 -2.50
CA GLU A 141 -9.61 -6.05 -1.37
C GLU A 141 -9.34 -7.27 -0.52
N ASN A 142 -9.80 -7.22 0.72
CA ASN A 142 -9.66 -8.35 1.61
C ASN A 142 -10.70 -9.42 1.29
N ILE A 143 -10.26 -10.63 0.98
CA ILE A 143 -11.15 -11.75 0.66
C ILE A 143 -11.77 -12.43 1.89
N HIS A 144 -11.31 -12.09 3.11
CA HIS A 144 -11.82 -12.61 4.38
C HIS A 144 -12.46 -11.53 5.25
N GLU A 145 -13.47 -10.83 4.75
CA GLU A 145 -14.32 -10.01 5.63
C GLU A 145 -15.24 -10.86 6.54
N ARG A 146 -15.22 -12.18 6.39
CA ARG A 146 -15.97 -13.12 7.22
C ARG A 146 -15.17 -13.40 8.51
N ASP A 147 -15.85 -13.34 9.65
CA ASP A 147 -15.30 -13.63 10.99
C ASP A 147 -14.17 -12.70 11.48
N LEU A 148 -14.25 -11.41 11.14
CA LEU A 148 -13.31 -10.41 11.62
C LEU A 148 -13.45 -10.17 13.14
N LYS A 149 -12.39 -10.47 13.88
CA LYS A 149 -12.26 -10.10 15.29
C LYS A 149 -11.73 -8.67 15.40
N GLN A 150 -12.53 -7.76 15.94
CA GLN A 150 -12.07 -6.40 16.20
C GLN A 150 -10.99 -6.42 17.29
N LEU A 151 -9.89 -5.73 17.01
CA LEU A 151 -8.78 -5.53 17.93
C LEU A 151 -8.79 -4.11 18.50
N SER A 152 -8.12 -4.00 19.64
CA SER A 152 -7.90 -2.74 20.34
C SER A 152 -6.46 -2.25 20.12
N VAL A 153 -6.20 -0.98 20.41
CA VAL A 153 -4.92 -0.31 20.15
C VAL A 153 -3.75 -0.94 20.91
N GLU A 154 -4.03 -1.63 22.01
CA GLU A 154 -3.06 -2.33 22.85
C GLU A 154 -2.26 -3.38 22.08
N LYS A 155 -2.81 -3.94 20.99
CA LYS A 155 -2.09 -4.86 20.11
C LYS A 155 -0.94 -4.18 19.36
N ILE A 156 -1.04 -2.87 19.12
CA ILE A 156 -0.08 -2.09 18.35
C ILE A 156 0.99 -1.47 19.24
N HIS A 157 0.70 -1.18 20.51
CA HIS A 157 1.66 -0.56 21.44
C HIS A 157 3.03 -1.25 21.50
N PRO A 158 3.16 -2.61 21.46
CA PRO A 158 4.48 -3.26 21.44
C PRO A 158 5.33 -2.98 20.19
N LYS A 159 4.74 -2.40 19.12
CA LYS A 159 5.42 -2.09 17.85
C LYS A 159 5.95 -0.66 17.77
N THR A 160 5.65 0.18 18.77
CA THR A 160 6.10 1.56 18.85
C THR A 160 6.31 1.96 20.31
N ASN A 161 6.53 3.24 20.58
CA ASN A 161 6.63 3.78 21.91
C ASN A 161 5.96 5.15 21.99
N GLN A 162 5.73 5.62 23.22
CA GLN A 162 5.03 6.88 23.47
C GLN A 162 5.73 8.08 22.83
N LEU A 163 7.07 8.10 22.83
CA LEU A 163 7.88 9.15 22.23
C LEU A 163 7.58 9.31 20.73
N LYS A 164 7.60 8.21 19.97
CA LYS A 164 7.31 8.22 18.53
C LYS A 164 5.87 8.62 18.23
N ILE A 165 4.89 8.12 19.00
CA ILE A 165 3.47 8.47 18.85
C ILE A 165 3.26 9.98 19.04
N GLN A 166 3.87 10.58 20.06
CA GLN A 166 3.74 12.00 20.36
C GLN A 166 4.42 12.87 19.30
N ILE A 167 5.65 12.51 18.89
CA ILE A 167 6.37 13.23 17.83
C ILE A 167 5.62 13.14 16.49
N TYR A 168 5.11 11.96 16.13
CA TYR A 168 4.29 11.79 14.93
C TYR A 168 3.06 12.69 14.96
N SER A 169 2.33 12.67 16.08
CA SER A 169 1.11 13.48 16.25
C SER A 169 1.39 14.98 16.18
N ASP A 170 2.49 15.44 16.77
CA ASP A 170 2.92 16.84 16.72
C ASP A 170 3.28 17.27 15.28
N LEU A 171 4.11 16.48 14.58
CA LEU A 171 4.46 16.74 13.18
C LEU A 171 3.21 16.76 12.28
N TRP A 172 2.29 15.81 12.47
CA TRP A 172 1.05 15.75 11.71
C TRP A 172 0.16 16.97 11.98
N SER A 173 0.09 17.41 13.24
CA SER A 173 -0.69 18.58 13.66
C SER A 173 -0.17 19.88 13.04
N LYS A 174 1.14 19.95 12.76
CA LYS A 174 1.81 21.05 12.06
C LYS A 174 1.57 21.04 10.54
N GLY A 175 0.79 20.09 10.03
CA GLY A 175 0.39 20.00 8.62
C GLY A 175 1.34 19.24 7.72
N TYR A 176 2.36 18.57 8.29
CA TYR A 176 3.30 17.79 7.50
C TYR A 176 2.71 16.44 7.05
N TYR A 177 3.28 15.91 5.97
CA TYR A 177 3.14 14.52 5.57
C TYR A 177 4.33 13.73 6.10
N ILE A 178 4.10 12.49 6.53
CA ILE A 178 5.08 11.70 7.26
C ILE A 178 5.15 10.29 6.66
N THR A 179 6.36 9.78 6.43
CA THR A 179 6.61 8.38 6.04
C THR A 179 7.76 7.78 6.85
N HIS A 180 8.07 6.50 6.64
CA HIS A 180 9.17 5.83 7.34
C HIS A 180 10.54 6.46 7.02
N GLY A 181 11.39 6.61 8.04
CA GLY A 181 12.74 7.18 7.94
C GLY A 181 13.87 6.18 7.73
N HIS A 182 13.60 4.87 7.84
CA HIS A 182 14.66 3.87 8.07
C HIS A 182 15.70 3.81 6.95
N LYS A 183 15.31 4.06 5.68
CA LYS A 183 16.23 4.10 4.52
C LYS A 183 17.27 5.22 4.61
N PHE A 184 17.03 6.22 5.46
CA PHE A 184 17.87 7.38 5.66
C PHE A 184 18.45 7.46 7.08
N GLY A 185 18.32 6.40 7.87
CA GLY A 185 18.81 6.34 9.25
C GLY A 185 18.02 7.21 10.26
N GLY A 186 16.79 7.60 9.91
CA GLY A 186 15.85 8.24 10.84
C GLY A 186 14.65 7.35 11.15
N ASP A 187 13.80 7.82 12.05
CA ASP A 187 12.50 7.21 12.34
C ASP A 187 11.44 7.66 11.34
N PHE A 188 11.45 8.95 10.98
CA PHE A 188 10.49 9.55 10.06
C PHE A 188 11.15 10.36 8.95
N LEU A 189 10.53 10.37 7.78
CA LEU A 189 10.70 11.41 6.77
C LEU A 189 9.53 12.36 6.84
N VAL A 190 9.81 13.65 6.73
CA VAL A 190 8.80 14.70 6.84
C VAL A 190 8.82 15.56 5.59
N TYR A 191 7.63 15.81 5.05
CA TYR A 191 7.40 16.49 3.79
C TYR A 191 6.43 17.65 4.00
N VAL A 192 6.66 18.75 3.28
CA VAL A 192 5.75 19.92 3.27
C VAL A 192 4.48 19.69 2.45
N GLY A 193 4.44 18.62 1.65
CA GLY A 193 3.33 18.25 0.79
C GLY A 193 3.36 16.76 0.51
N ASP A 194 2.45 16.31 -0.35
CA ASP A 194 2.28 14.90 -0.68
C ASP A 194 3.60 14.29 -1.22
N PRO A 195 4.12 13.17 -0.65
CA PRO A 195 5.37 12.54 -1.10
C PRO A 195 5.43 12.12 -2.57
N ALA A 196 4.30 12.04 -3.27
CA ALA A 196 4.26 11.79 -4.71
C ALA A 196 4.75 13.00 -5.53
N ALA A 197 4.65 14.21 -4.97
CA ALA A 197 5.04 15.46 -5.65
C ALA A 197 6.17 16.22 -4.93
N TYR A 198 6.44 15.93 -3.66
CA TYR A 198 7.41 16.64 -2.84
C TYR A 198 8.53 15.72 -2.36
N HIS A 199 9.76 16.24 -2.34
CA HIS A 199 10.87 15.56 -1.66
C HIS A 199 10.78 15.77 -0.14
N ALA A 200 11.24 14.77 0.62
CA ALA A 200 11.33 14.91 2.07
C ALA A 200 12.27 16.06 2.42
N MET A 201 11.83 16.94 3.32
CA MET A 201 12.59 18.09 3.80
C MET A 201 13.48 17.71 4.99
N PHE A 202 12.95 16.84 5.86
CA PHE A 202 13.61 16.43 7.10
C PHE A 202 13.76 14.92 7.19
N ILE A 203 14.87 14.49 7.81
CA ILE A 203 15.01 13.15 8.40
C ILE A 203 14.95 13.36 9.90
N VAL A 204 13.94 12.79 10.56
CA VAL A 204 13.73 12.95 12.01
C VAL A 204 14.16 11.67 12.71
N ARG A 205 15.03 11.79 13.71
CA ARG A 205 15.37 10.74 14.68
C ARG A 205 14.80 11.12 16.03
N CYS A 206 14.00 10.23 16.61
CA CYS A 206 13.41 10.39 17.93
C CYS A 206 14.44 9.97 18.99
N VAL A 207 14.69 10.85 19.96
CA VAL A 207 15.69 10.64 21.03
C VAL A 207 14.98 10.75 22.37
N GLY A 208 15.03 9.67 23.15
CA GLY A 208 14.45 9.62 24.49
C GLY A 208 15.49 9.89 25.57
N ASP A 209 15.03 10.31 26.75
CA ASP A 209 15.90 10.68 27.88
C ASP A 209 16.81 9.53 28.36
N SER A 210 16.35 8.29 28.20
CA SER A 210 17.09 7.08 28.62
C SER A 210 18.16 6.64 27.62
N GLN A 211 18.25 7.26 26.45
CA GLN A 211 19.21 6.91 25.40
C GLN A 211 19.92 8.15 24.87
N PRO A 212 20.89 8.69 25.63
CA PRO A 212 21.68 9.83 25.19
C PRO A 212 22.52 9.46 23.96
N LEU A 213 22.59 10.37 23.00
CA LEU A 213 23.42 10.20 21.81
C LEU A 213 24.87 10.52 22.10
N SER A 214 25.77 9.67 21.63
CA SER A 214 27.20 9.96 21.59
C SER A 214 27.53 11.05 20.56
N PRO A 215 28.62 11.81 20.74
CA PRO A 215 29.08 12.77 19.73
C PRO A 215 29.27 12.15 18.33
N GLN A 216 29.74 10.90 18.28
CA GLN A 216 29.93 10.17 17.03
C GLN A 216 28.61 9.89 16.32
N GLU A 217 27.54 9.55 17.05
CA GLU A 217 26.21 9.36 16.46
C GLU A 217 25.63 10.66 15.91
N ILE A 218 25.86 11.79 16.59
CA ILE A 218 25.42 13.11 16.11
C ILE A 218 26.12 13.45 14.80
N VAL A 219 27.44 13.26 14.73
CA VAL A 219 28.24 13.47 13.51
C VAL A 219 27.79 12.54 12.39
N ALA A 220 27.58 11.25 12.68
CA ALA A 220 27.13 10.27 11.70
C ALA A 220 25.74 10.61 11.15
N PHE A 221 24.81 10.99 12.02
CA PHE A 221 23.46 11.36 11.60
C PHE A 221 23.44 12.67 10.79
N GLY A 222 24.25 13.67 11.16
CA GLY A 222 24.47 14.87 10.36
C GLY A 222 24.99 14.54 8.95
N ARG A 223 25.98 13.65 8.85
CA ARG A 223 26.54 13.19 7.56
C ARG A 223 25.49 12.52 6.67
N LEU A 224 24.61 11.70 7.26
CA LEU A 224 23.51 11.07 6.52
C LEU A 224 22.59 12.12 5.90
N GLY A 225 22.20 13.14 6.67
CA GLY A 225 21.37 14.24 6.19
C GLY A 225 21.98 15.00 5.01
N THR A 226 23.23 15.43 5.14
CA THR A 226 23.96 16.16 4.09
C THR A 226 24.05 15.36 2.80
N SER A 227 24.37 14.06 2.88
CA SER A 227 24.55 13.19 1.71
C SER A 227 23.29 13.07 0.85
N VAL A 228 22.10 13.15 1.46
CA VAL A 228 20.81 13.01 0.76
C VAL A 228 20.03 14.32 0.65
N ARG A 229 20.70 15.44 0.95
CA ARG A 229 20.16 16.81 0.94
C ARG A 229 18.86 16.96 1.76
N LYS A 230 18.83 16.36 2.95
CA LYS A 230 17.72 16.49 3.91
C LYS A 230 18.26 17.01 5.23
N ARG A 231 17.51 17.91 5.88
CA ARG A 231 17.90 18.43 7.19
C ARG A 231 17.74 17.33 8.24
N ALA A 232 18.82 17.01 8.95
CA ALA A 232 18.81 16.05 10.04
C ALA A 232 18.23 16.70 11.30
N ILE A 233 17.17 16.12 11.85
CA ILE A 233 16.47 16.63 13.02
C ILE A 233 16.47 15.57 14.12
N LEU A 234 16.87 15.99 15.33
CA LEU A 234 16.64 15.25 16.55
C LEU A 234 15.34 15.76 17.17
N ALA A 235 14.42 14.86 17.47
CA ALA A 235 13.16 15.16 18.12
C ALA A 235 13.09 14.48 19.48
N SER A 236 12.73 15.21 20.52
CA SER A 236 12.59 14.72 21.89
C SER A 236 11.39 15.36 22.57
N ILE A 237 11.04 14.89 23.77
CA ILE A 237 10.00 15.51 24.60
C ILE A 237 10.69 16.15 25.78
N MET A 238 10.50 17.45 25.96
CA MET A 238 11.04 18.22 27.07
C MET A 238 9.88 18.88 27.80
N GLU A 239 9.75 18.59 29.10
CA GLU A 239 8.69 19.16 29.95
C GLU A 239 7.26 18.94 29.39
N GLY A 240 7.05 17.80 28.71
CA GLY A 240 5.76 17.44 28.11
C GLY A 240 5.49 18.07 26.73
N VAL A 241 6.44 18.85 26.19
CA VAL A 241 6.33 19.48 24.87
C VAL A 241 7.34 18.85 23.90
N VAL A 242 6.96 18.68 22.63
CA VAL A 242 7.87 18.15 21.61
C VAL A 242 8.87 19.23 21.19
N GLY A 243 10.15 18.95 21.38
CA GLY A 243 11.29 19.79 20.99
C GLY A 243 12.01 19.23 19.76
N TYR A 244 12.60 20.13 18.96
CA TYR A 244 13.33 19.79 17.75
C TYR A 244 14.67 20.51 17.71
N VAL A 245 15.75 19.77 17.47
CA VAL A 245 17.10 20.30 17.24
C VAL A 245 17.53 19.93 15.83
N THR A 246 17.93 20.91 15.04
CA THR A 246 18.46 20.69 13.69
C THR A 246 19.98 20.57 13.74
N ILE A 247 20.53 19.55 13.10
CA ILE A 247 21.97 19.40 12.90
C ILE A 247 22.30 19.95 11.51
N ASN A 248 23.08 21.03 11.48
CA ASN A 248 23.59 21.61 10.24
C ASN A 248 25.09 21.33 10.12
N TRP A 249 25.48 20.80 8.97
CA TRP A 249 26.89 20.70 8.60
C TRP A 249 27.36 22.05 8.07
N ILE A 250 28.41 22.60 8.68
CA ILE A 250 29.02 23.86 8.26
C ILE A 250 30.42 23.50 7.76
N ASP A 251 30.63 23.67 6.45
CA ASP A 251 31.98 23.62 5.90
C ASP A 251 32.72 24.87 6.38
N ALA A 252 33.89 24.67 6.99
CA ALA A 252 34.76 25.71 7.51
C ALA A 252 35.51 26.44 6.39
#